data_AF-A0A3C1PVX0-F1
#
_entry.id   AF-A0A3C1PVX0-F1
#
_cell.length_a   1.000
_cell.length_b   1.000
_cell.length_c   1.000
_cell.angle_alpha   90.00
_cell.angle_beta   90.00
_cell.angle_gamma   90.00
#
_symmetry.space_group_name_H-M   'P 1'
#
loop_
_entity.id
_entity.type
_entity.pdbx_description
1 polymer ?
#
loop_
_entity_poly.entity_id
_entity_poly.type
_entity_poly.pdbx_seq_one_letter_code
_entity_poly.pdbx_strand_id
1 'polypeptide(L)'
;MLDNTEKCDGFYRIFDGVRRYDLRIKDGGLQMLETKVPGSYVGFAHRCDITVKRIGGFSTKKGWFRATESEIYRTLYLGRIRGYWLPVRLEISVPLGKAVARLSDKNHKREVP
;
A
#
# COMPACT_ATOMS: atom_id res chain seq x y z
N MET A 1 2.51 3.92 -14.76
CA MET A 1 3.65 3.82 -13.80
C MET A 1 4.01 5.25 -13.46
N LEU A 2 4.03 5.62 -12.17
CA LEU A 2 4.00 7.03 -11.75
C LEU A 2 5.00 7.93 -12.47
N ASP A 3 6.17 7.44 -12.86
CA ASP A 3 7.20 8.24 -13.53
C ASP A 3 6.79 8.79 -14.91
N ASN A 4 5.79 8.21 -15.59
CA ASN A 4 5.36 8.65 -16.93
C ASN A 4 4.00 9.36 -16.94
N THR A 5 3.13 9.04 -15.99
CA THR A 5 1.71 9.48 -16.01
C THR A 5 1.24 10.10 -14.72
N GLU A 6 2.10 10.15 -13.68
CA GLU A 6 1.73 10.53 -12.30
C GLU A 6 0.53 9.73 -11.75
N LYS A 7 0.32 8.53 -12.28
CA LYS A 7 -0.77 7.63 -11.91
C LYS A 7 -0.28 6.21 -11.65
N CYS A 8 -0.94 5.53 -10.71
CA CYS A 8 -0.67 4.11 -10.39
C CYS A 8 -1.69 3.11 -10.95
N ASP A 9 -2.55 3.50 -11.89
CA ASP A 9 -3.49 2.56 -12.50
C ASP A 9 -2.80 1.36 -13.15
N GLY A 10 -3.33 0.16 -12.91
CA GLY A 10 -2.81 -1.05 -13.52
C GLY A 10 -3.59 -2.30 -13.17
N PHE A 11 -3.41 -3.32 -14.00
CA PHE A 11 -3.94 -4.66 -13.76
C PHE A 11 -2.84 -5.69 -14.01
N TYR A 12 -2.61 -6.57 -13.04
CA TYR A 12 -1.49 -7.51 -13.06
C TYR A 12 -1.98 -8.89 -12.67
N ARG A 13 -1.55 -9.90 -13.43
CA ARG A 13 -1.73 -11.31 -13.06
C ARG A 13 -0.41 -11.82 -12.54
N ILE A 14 -0.36 -12.18 -11.27
CA ILE A 14 0.87 -12.63 -10.59
C ILE A 14 0.75 -14.10 -10.25
N PHE A 15 1.81 -14.85 -10.54
CA PHE A 15 1.98 -16.23 -10.13
C PHE A 15 3.28 -16.38 -9.33
N ASP A 16 3.19 -16.94 -8.12
CA ASP A 16 4.33 -17.08 -7.20
C ASP A 16 4.95 -18.50 -7.19
N GLY A 17 4.65 -19.32 -8.20
CA GLY A 17 5.06 -20.73 -8.27
C GLY A 17 4.03 -21.69 -7.67
N VAL A 18 3.14 -21.20 -6.80
CA VAL A 18 2.06 -22.00 -6.18
C VAL A 18 0.70 -21.31 -6.34
N ARG A 19 0.65 -20.01 -6.07
CA ARG A 19 -0.57 -19.21 -5.97
C ARG A 19 -0.67 -18.23 -7.13
N ARG A 20 -1.91 -18.02 -7.58
CA ARG A 20 -2.26 -17.02 -8.60
C ARG A 20 -3.12 -15.91 -8.01
N TYR A 21 -2.77 -14.69 -8.34
CA TYR A 21 -3.43 -13.47 -7.90
C TYR A 21 -3.73 -12.59 -9.11
N ASP A 22 -4.89 -11.96 -9.11
CA ASP A 22 -5.17 -10.83 -9.98
C ASP A 22 -5.14 -9.57 -9.10
N LEU A 23 -4.24 -8.62 -9.41
CA LEU A 23 -4.15 -7.33 -8.75
C LEU A 23 -4.75 -6.27 -9.64
N ARG A 24 -5.62 -5.44 -9.07
CA ARG A 24 -6.08 -4.20 -9.68
C ARG A 24 -5.60 -3.04 -8.82
N ILE A 25 -4.90 -2.10 -9.43
CA ILE A 25 -4.48 -0.86 -8.80
C ILE A 25 -5.26 0.27 -9.44
N LYS A 26 -5.89 1.11 -8.63
CA LYS A 26 -6.56 2.33 -9.05
C LYS A 26 -5.86 3.53 -8.45
N ASP A 27 -5.67 4.55 -9.28
CA ASP A 27 -5.17 5.83 -8.81
C ASP A 27 -6.22 6.52 -7.92
N GLY A 28 -5.80 6.93 -6.73
CA GLY A 28 -6.60 7.67 -5.75
C GLY A 28 -6.25 9.16 -5.70
N GLY A 29 -5.40 9.64 -6.61
CA GLY A 29 -4.96 11.03 -6.69
C GLY A 29 -3.91 11.43 -5.64
N LEU A 30 -3.53 12.70 -5.69
CA LEU A 30 -2.59 13.31 -4.76
C LEU A 30 -3.28 13.59 -3.42
N GLN A 31 -2.63 13.22 -2.33
CA GLN A 31 -3.15 13.41 -0.97
C GLN A 31 -2.08 14.01 -0.06
N MET A 32 -2.44 15.03 0.71
CA MET A 32 -1.59 15.55 1.78
C MET A 32 -1.58 14.58 2.95
N LEU A 33 -0.40 14.10 3.34
CA LEU A 33 -0.23 13.25 4.51
C LEU A 33 0.24 14.08 5.69
N GLU A 34 -0.67 14.25 6.66
CA GLU A 34 -0.34 14.75 7.98
C GLU A 34 -0.15 13.57 8.95
N THR A 35 0.72 13.74 9.94
CA THR A 35 0.92 12.72 10.98
C THR A 35 1.41 13.31 12.30
N LYS A 36 0.91 12.76 13.40
CA LYS A 36 1.40 13.05 14.76
C LYS A 36 2.53 12.08 15.18
N VAL A 37 2.83 11.07 14.37
CA VAL A 37 3.84 10.04 14.69
C VAL A 37 5.23 10.59 14.34
N PRO A 38 6.15 10.73 15.32
CA PRO A 38 7.50 11.22 15.05
C PRO A 38 8.24 10.40 13.99
N GLY A 39 8.99 11.08 13.12
CA GLY A 39 9.82 10.47 12.08
C GLY A 39 9.05 9.87 10.89
N SER A 40 7.72 9.96 10.87
CA SER A 40 6.92 9.56 9.70
C SER A 40 6.95 10.64 8.60
N TYR A 41 6.86 10.23 7.35
CA TYR A 41 6.75 11.13 6.20
C TYR A 41 5.55 12.10 6.34
N VAL A 42 5.80 13.38 6.05
CA VAL A 42 4.81 14.46 5.98
C VAL A 42 4.94 15.14 4.63
N GLY A 43 3.80 15.39 3.98
CA GLY A 43 3.75 16.04 2.67
C GLY A 43 2.84 15.32 1.68
N PHE A 44 2.83 15.78 0.43
CA PHE A 44 2.02 15.17 -0.61
C PHE A 44 2.52 13.76 -0.96
N ALA A 45 1.57 12.85 -1.19
CA ALA A 45 1.80 11.50 -1.67
C ALA A 45 0.66 11.08 -2.61
N HIS A 46 0.98 10.31 -3.65
CA HIS A 46 -0.05 9.69 -4.49
C HIS A 46 -0.63 8.47 -3.79
N ARG A 47 -1.96 8.45 -3.68
CA ARG A 47 -2.70 7.32 -3.13
C ARG A 47 -2.98 6.30 -4.24
N CYS A 48 -2.73 5.03 -3.93
CA CYS A 48 -2.94 3.90 -4.82
C CYS A 48 -3.75 2.83 -4.10
N ASP A 49 -4.99 2.62 -4.55
CA ASP A 49 -5.87 1.60 -3.99
C ASP A 49 -5.68 0.28 -4.72
N ILE A 50 -5.29 -0.76 -3.98
CA ILE A 50 -4.92 -2.07 -4.49
C ILE A 50 -5.96 -3.08 -4.04
N THR A 51 -6.61 -3.73 -5.00
CA THR A 51 -7.47 -4.89 -4.78
C THR A 51 -6.73 -6.14 -5.23
N VAL A 52 -6.59 -7.12 -4.34
CA VAL A 52 -5.97 -8.41 -4.65
C VAL A 52 -7.03 -9.49 -4.62
N LYS A 53 -7.30 -10.10 -5.78
CA LYS A 53 -8.20 -11.23 -5.92
C LYS A 53 -7.40 -12.53 -5.96
N ARG A 54 -7.71 -13.45 -5.05
CA ARG A 54 -7.12 -14.79 -5.03
C ARG A 54 -7.79 -15.65 -6.10
N ILE A 55 -7.00 -16.21 -7.02
CA ILE A 55 -7.50 -17.03 -8.14
C ILE A 55 -7.36 -18.52 -7.86
N GLY A 56 -6.19 -18.98 -7.40
CA GLY A 56 -5.93 -20.41 -7.18
C GLY A 56 -4.64 -20.68 -6.42
N GLY A 57 -4.47 -21.91 -5.93
CA GLY A 57 -3.29 -22.34 -5.17
C GLY A 57 -3.34 -22.03 -3.67
N PHE A 58 -4.50 -21.63 -3.14
CA PHE A 58 -4.68 -21.33 -1.71
C PHE A 58 -5.28 -22.52 -0.97
N SER A 59 -4.82 -22.76 0.26
CA SER A 59 -5.36 -23.79 1.15
C SER A 59 -6.86 -23.57 1.42
N THR A 60 -7.66 -24.61 1.23
CA THR A 60 -9.09 -24.65 1.56
C THR A 60 -9.38 -24.86 3.06
N LYS A 61 -8.37 -25.21 3.86
CA LYS A 61 -8.52 -25.40 5.31
C LYS A 61 -8.82 -24.07 6.02
N LYS A 62 -9.98 -24.01 6.70
CA LYS A 62 -10.42 -22.90 7.55
C LYS A 62 -9.60 -22.86 8.83
N GLY A 63 -9.06 -21.70 9.20
CA GLY A 63 -8.33 -21.48 10.46
C GLY A 63 -8.66 -20.10 11.03
N TRP A 64 -8.45 -19.90 12.33
CA TRP A 64 -8.97 -18.75 13.10
C TRP A 64 -8.60 -17.36 12.57
N PHE A 65 -7.51 -17.24 11.80
CA PHE A 65 -7.01 -15.96 11.27
C PHE A 65 -7.08 -15.82 9.75
N ARG A 66 -7.68 -16.78 9.03
CA ARG A 66 -7.80 -16.65 7.58
C ARG A 66 -9.05 -15.84 7.26
N ALA A 67 -8.83 -14.55 6.97
CA ALA A 67 -9.82 -13.69 6.35
C ALA A 67 -10.47 -14.45 5.19
N THR A 68 -11.77 -14.73 5.36
CA THR A 68 -12.64 -15.41 4.42
C THR A 68 -12.90 -14.58 3.16
N GLU A 69 -12.43 -13.34 3.11
CA GLU A 69 -12.51 -12.49 1.94
C GLU A 69 -11.58 -13.00 0.84
N SER A 70 -12.19 -13.35 -0.30
CA SER A 70 -11.50 -13.65 -1.56
C SER A 70 -10.76 -12.44 -2.13
N GLU A 71 -11.16 -11.24 -1.69
CA GLU A 71 -10.64 -9.95 -2.12
C GLU A 71 -10.02 -9.20 -0.94
N ILE A 72 -8.79 -8.77 -1.12
CA ILE A 72 -8.00 -8.10 -0.10
C ILE A 72 -7.76 -6.67 -0.55
N TYR A 73 -8.14 -5.72 0.30
CA TYR A 73 -8.00 -4.29 0.04
C TYR A 73 -6.78 -3.70 0.74
N ARG A 74 -5.98 -2.95 0.01
CA ARG A 74 -4.79 -2.24 0.52
C ARG A 74 -4.77 -0.84 -0.06
N THR A 75 -4.25 0.12 0.70
CA THR A 75 -3.98 1.46 0.18
C THR A 75 -2.51 1.75 0.36
N LEU A 76 -1.80 2.02 -0.73
CA LEU A 76 -0.39 2.38 -0.75
C LEU A 76 -0.27 3.88 -1.05
N TYR A 77 0.55 4.57 -0.30
CA TYR A 77 0.89 5.96 -0.56
C TYR A 77 2.34 6.06 -1.01
N LEU A 78 2.56 6.74 -2.13
CA LEU A 78 3.87 6.96 -2.73
C LEU A 78 4.25 8.43 -2.60
N GLY A 79 5.28 8.71 -1.81
CA GLY A 79 5.87 10.05 -1.67
C GLY A 79 7.09 10.20 -2.57
N ARG A 80 7.41 11.43 -2.98
CA ARG A 80 8.62 11.72 -3.76
C ARG A 80 9.74 12.12 -2.81
N ILE A 81 10.75 11.26 -2.66
CA ILE A 81 11.92 11.51 -1.80
C ILE A 81 13.15 11.50 -2.67
N ARG A 82 13.90 12.62 -2.69
CA ARG A 82 15.12 12.79 -3.51
C ARG A 82 14.91 12.42 -4.98
N GLY A 83 13.73 12.74 -5.53
CA GLY A 83 13.39 12.44 -6.93
C GLY A 83 12.98 10.99 -7.21
N TYR A 84 12.74 10.16 -6.20
CA TYR A 84 12.24 8.78 -6.37
C TYR A 84 10.87 8.61 -5.71
N TRP A 85 9.98 7.84 -6.36
CA TRP A 85 8.72 7.42 -5.73
C TRP A 85 8.98 6.29 -4.75
N LEU A 86 8.76 6.55 -3.46
CA LEU A 86 8.96 5.57 -2.41
C LEU A 86 7.64 5.30 -1.65
N PRO A 87 7.41 4.06 -1.19
CA PRO A 87 6.28 3.74 -0.34
C PRO A 87 6.46 4.41 1.03
N VAL A 88 5.61 5.40 1.32
CA VAL A 88 5.69 6.18 2.58
C VAL A 88 4.65 5.75 3.61
N ARG A 89 3.55 5.14 3.15
CA ARG A 89 2.50 4.57 4.02
C ARG A 89 1.82 3.40 3.32
N LEU A 90 1.60 2.31 4.04
CA LEU A 90 0.79 1.18 3.60
C LEU A 90 -0.31 0.91 4.63
N GLU A 91 -1.52 0.80 4.13
CA GLU A 91 -2.74 0.62 4.89
C GLU A 91 -3.38 -0.73 4.55
N ILE A 92 -3.60 -1.55 5.58
CA ILE A 92 -4.03 -2.94 5.47
C ILE A 92 -5.31 -3.11 6.28
N SER A 93 -6.45 -3.26 5.59
CA SER A 93 -7.70 -3.64 6.26
C SER A 93 -7.65 -5.09 6.71
N VAL A 94 -8.03 -5.32 7.96
CA VAL A 94 -8.18 -6.63 8.61
C VAL A 94 -9.50 -6.64 9.39
N PRO A 95 -10.08 -7.80 9.76
CA PRO A 95 -11.37 -7.84 10.43
C PRO A 95 -11.46 -7.03 11.74
N LEU A 96 -10.35 -6.88 12.45
CA LEU A 96 -10.26 -6.15 13.71
C LEU A 96 -9.96 -4.65 13.55
N GLY A 97 -9.82 -4.15 12.32
CA GLY A 97 -9.49 -2.75 12.05
C GLY A 97 -8.45 -2.58 10.94
N LYS A 98 -7.48 -1.67 11.14
CA LYS A 98 -6.52 -1.30 10.09
C LYS A 98 -5.09 -1.30 10.62
N ALA A 99 -4.24 -2.12 10.02
CA ALA A 99 -2.80 -2.05 10.26
C ALA A 99 -2.19 -1.00 9.33
N VAL A 100 -1.32 -0.14 9.87
CA VAL A 100 -0.68 0.95 9.12
C VAL A 100 0.83 0.88 9.28
N ALA A 101 1.53 0.54 8.19
CA ALA A 101 2.98 0.65 8.10
C ALA A 101 3.35 2.05 7.57
N ARG A 102 4.39 2.66 8.13
CA ARG A 102 4.88 3.98 7.74
C ARG A 102 6.39 3.92 7.51
N LEU A 103 6.86 4.64 6.50
CA LEU A 103 8.29 4.89 6.37
C LEU A 103 8.71 5.82 7.51
N SER A 104 9.72 5.39 8.26
CA SER A 104 10.31 6.17 9.35
C SER A 104 11.76 6.51 8.99
N ASP A 105 12.08 7.80 8.98
CA ASP A 105 13.46 8.25 8.92
C ASP A 105 14.00 8.39 10.36
N LYS A 106 14.98 7.56 10.72
CA LYS A 106 15.61 7.58 12.04
C LYS A 106 16.65 8.71 12.18
N ASN A 107 17.08 9.31 11.07
CA ASN A 107 18.17 10.27 11.02
C ASN A 107 17.74 11.69 10.62
N HIS A 108 16.47 11.90 10.25
CA HIS A 108 15.94 13.23 10.00
C HIS A 108 15.79 13.98 11.33
N LYS A 109 16.83 14.74 11.72
CA LYS A 109 16.70 15.74 12.79
C LYS A 109 15.61 16.71 12.35
N ARG A 110 14.59 16.90 13.19
CA ARG A 110 13.61 17.98 13.02
C ARG A 110 14.38 19.30 13.02
N GLU A 111 14.54 19.93 11.87
CA GLU A 111 14.67 21.39 11.82
C GLU A 111 13.26 21.92 12.09
N VAL A 112 13.00 22.22 13.36
CA VAL A 112 11.83 23.01 13.76
C VAL A 112 12.25 24.48 13.56
N PRO A 113 11.42 25.33 12.93
CA PRO A 113 11.65 26.78 12.89
C PRO A 113 11.74 27.38 14.29
#